data_AF-A0A9N8JT18-F1
#
_entry.id   AF-A0A9N8JT18-F1
#
_cell.length_a   1.000
_cell.length_b   1.000
_cell.length_c   1.000
_cell.angle_alpha   90.00
_cell.angle_beta   90.00
_cell.angle_gamma   90.00
#
_symmetry.space_group_name_H-M   'P 1'
#
loop_
_entity.id
_entity.type
_entity.pdbx_description
1 polymer ?
#
loop_
_entity_poly.entity_id
_entity_poly.type
_entity_poly.pdbx_seq_one_letter_code
_entity_poly.pdbx_strand_id
1 'polypeptide(L)'
;MASCVACQHLHPLGSCPLKRAGVEYCGLCGLAHYGFSRICPHINSETQVREMIQAVKLSSEPGHLKSETLKYLTGLKGTLVQKKKKEAEKKAAAASGSAYPSAGPSTVPGQQPFHMM
;
A
#
# COMPACT_ATOMS: atom_id res chain seq x y z
N MET A 1 30.61 -18.35 6.99
CA MET A 1 29.78 -17.12 7.03
C MET A 1 29.44 -16.73 5.60
N ALA A 2 28.19 -16.43 5.28
CA ALA A 2 27.78 -16.02 3.92
C ALA A 2 26.89 -14.76 3.99
N SER A 3 26.85 -14.00 2.90
CA SER A 3 25.92 -12.88 2.77
C SER A 3 24.49 -13.41 2.64
N CYS A 4 23.59 -12.92 3.49
CA CYS A 4 22.21 -13.35 3.49
C CYS A 4 21.36 -12.53 2.53
N VAL A 5 20.63 -13.19 1.62
CA VAL A 5 19.72 -12.52 0.67
C VAL A 5 18.55 -11.79 1.35
N ALA A 6 18.16 -12.18 2.57
CA ALA A 6 17.03 -11.59 3.27
C ALA A 6 17.40 -10.29 3.99
N CYS A 7 18.45 -10.32 4.82
CA CYS A 7 18.86 -9.17 5.61
C CYS A 7 20.08 -8.42 5.05
N GLN A 8 20.69 -8.92 3.97
CA GLN A 8 21.87 -8.33 3.32
C GLN A 8 23.11 -8.21 4.24
N HIS A 9 23.14 -8.98 5.34
CA HIS A 9 24.26 -9.03 6.29
C HIS A 9 24.96 -10.40 6.29
N LEU A 10 26.22 -10.42 6.75
CA LEU A 10 27.02 -11.63 6.88
C LEU A 10 26.75 -12.31 8.24
N HIS A 11 26.28 -13.55 8.23
CA HIS A 11 26.07 -14.34 9.45
C HIS A 11 26.13 -15.86 9.18
N PRO A 12 26.21 -16.72 10.20
CA PRO A 12 26.10 -18.17 10.04
C PRO A 12 24.74 -18.58 9.44
N LEU A 13 24.69 -19.73 8.76
CA LEU A 13 23.45 -20.29 8.22
C LEU A 13 22.46 -20.54 9.36
N GLY A 14 21.18 -20.22 9.13
CA GLY A 14 20.14 -20.33 10.15
C GLY A 14 20.09 -19.18 11.16
N SER A 15 21.13 -18.34 11.26
CA SER A 15 21.23 -17.28 12.29
C SER A 15 20.76 -15.89 11.81
N CYS A 16 19.95 -15.83 10.75
CA CYS A 16 19.45 -14.55 10.22
C CYS A 16 18.68 -13.79 11.30
N PRO A 17 19.06 -12.53 11.62
CA PRO A 17 18.34 -11.72 12.60
C PRO A 17 16.86 -11.56 12.25
N LEU A 18 16.52 -11.38 10.97
CA LEU A 18 15.13 -11.27 10.52
C LEU A 18 14.34 -12.57 10.73
N LYS A 19 14.98 -13.74 10.58
CA LYS A 19 14.34 -15.03 10.88
C LYS A 19 14.09 -15.20 12.38
N ARG A 20 15.05 -14.77 13.21
CA ARG A 20 14.97 -14.86 14.68
C ARG A 20 14.01 -13.84 15.29
N ALA A 21 13.86 -12.67 14.68
CA ALA A 21 12.93 -11.63 15.11
C ALA A 21 11.47 -12.10 15.08
N GLY A 22 11.16 -13.14 14.30
CA GLY A 22 9.82 -13.68 14.18
C GLY A 22 8.94 -12.84 13.25
N VAL A 23 7.64 -13.09 13.31
CA VAL A 23 6.65 -12.38 12.50
C VAL A 23 5.89 -11.39 13.37
N GLU A 24 5.67 -10.18 12.86
CA GLU A 24 4.77 -9.22 13.49
C GLU A 24 3.34 -9.47 13.02
N TYR A 25 2.43 -9.63 13.99
CA TYR A 25 1.01 -9.77 13.72
C TYR A 25 0.33 -8.42 13.82
N CYS A 26 -0.57 -8.13 12.88
CA CYS A 26 -1.37 -6.93 12.94
C CYS A 26 -2.34 -6.97 14.13
N GLY A 27 -2.33 -5.92 14.96
CA GLY A 27 -3.25 -5.78 16.10
C GLY A 27 -4.74 -5.63 15.72
N LEU A 28 -5.07 -5.51 14.43
CA LEU A 28 -6.46 -5.44 13.96
C LEU A 28 -6.98 -6.76 13.40
N CYS A 29 -6.24 -7.42 12.49
CA CYS A 29 -6.70 -8.66 11.85
C CYS A 29 -6.05 -9.94 12.39
N GLY A 30 -5.01 -9.84 13.23
CA GLY A 30 -4.28 -10.99 13.77
C GLY A 30 -3.43 -11.75 12.74
N LEU A 31 -3.32 -11.28 11.49
CA LEU A 31 -2.50 -11.89 10.45
C LEU A 31 -1.13 -11.18 10.36
N ALA A 32 -0.10 -11.97 10.02
CA ALA A 32 1.22 -11.42 9.73
C ALA A 32 1.22 -10.74 8.36
N HIS A 33 1.50 -9.44 8.34
CA HIS A 33 1.63 -8.68 7.11
C HIS A 33 2.62 -7.52 7.32
N TYR A 34 3.36 -7.13 6.28
CA TYR A 34 4.28 -5.99 6.32
C TYR A 34 3.64 -4.67 6.80
N GLY A 35 4.33 -3.95 7.68
CA GLY A 35 3.90 -2.64 8.19
C GLY A 35 4.15 -1.45 7.25
N PHE A 36 4.70 -1.67 6.05
CA PHE A 36 5.12 -0.57 5.15
C PHE A 36 3.93 0.15 4.49
N SER A 37 2.77 -0.51 4.36
CA SER A 37 1.62 0.03 3.65
C SER A 37 0.31 -0.46 4.27
N ARG A 38 -0.81 0.11 3.81
CA ARG A 38 -2.16 -0.30 4.21
C ARG A 38 -2.51 -1.59 3.51
N ILE A 39 -2.02 -2.70 4.04
CA ILE A 39 -2.26 -4.04 3.48
C ILE A 39 -3.21 -4.89 4.33
N CYS A 40 -3.53 -4.44 5.55
CA CYS A 40 -4.53 -5.11 6.38
C CYS A 40 -5.85 -5.22 5.58
N PRO A 41 -6.46 -6.41 5.50
CA PRO A 41 -7.70 -6.59 4.74
C PRO A 41 -8.86 -5.78 5.33
N HIS A 42 -8.89 -5.58 6.65
CA HIS A 42 -9.94 -4.79 7.30
C HIS A 42 -9.88 -3.32 6.91
N ILE A 43 -8.70 -2.70 6.87
CA ILE A 43 -8.58 -1.27 6.50
C ILE A 43 -8.65 -1.03 4.98
N ASN A 44 -8.58 -2.08 4.16
CA ASN A 44 -8.82 -1.99 2.71
C ASN A 44 -10.29 -2.19 2.33
N SER A 45 -11.13 -2.63 3.25
CA SER A 45 -12.56 -2.79 3.01
C SER A 45 -13.31 -1.53 3.40
N GLU A 46 -13.92 -0.84 2.43
CA GLU A 46 -14.72 0.36 2.70
C GLU A 46 -15.86 0.08 3.69
N THR A 47 -16.55 -1.05 3.53
CA THR A 47 -17.64 -1.46 4.42
C THR A 47 -17.14 -1.65 5.84
N GLN A 48 -16.03 -2.38 6.01
CA GLN A 48 -15.41 -2.57 7.33
C GLN A 48 -14.99 -1.24 7.95
N VAL A 49 -14.40 -0.33 7.18
CA VAL A 49 -13.99 0.99 7.69
C VAL A 49 -15.20 1.81 8.14
N ARG A 50 -16.36 1.70 7.47
CA ARG A 50 -17.60 2.35 7.92
C ARG A 50 -18.07 1.80 9.26
N GLU A 51 -17.99 0.49 9.47
CA GLU A 51 -18.33 -0.15 10.75
C GLU A 51 -17.35 0.24 11.85
N MET A 52 -16.04 0.27 11.55
CA MET A 52 -15.01 0.74 12.49
C MET A 52 -15.26 2.18 12.94
N ILE A 53 -15.70 3.08 12.04
CA ILE A 53 -16.08 4.45 12.42
C ILE A 53 -17.24 4.44 13.43
N GLN A 54 -18.25 3.59 13.25
CA GLN A 54 -19.35 3.48 14.21
C GLN A 54 -18.88 2.91 15.55
N ALA A 55 -18.05 1.88 15.53
CA ALA A 55 -17.46 1.31 16.74
C ALA A 55 -16.64 2.35 17.53
N VAL A 56 -15.82 3.16 16.84
CA VAL A 56 -15.05 4.22 17.50
C VAL A 56 -15.94 5.29 18.11
N LYS A 57 -17.08 5.64 17.48
CA LYS A 57 -18.03 6.59 18.08
C LYS A 57 -18.61 6.07 19.40
N LEU A 58 -18.91 4.78 19.47
CA LEU A 58 -19.49 4.12 20.64
C LEU A 58 -18.46 3.75 21.71
N SER A 59 -17.17 3.77 21.39
CA SER A 59 -16.09 3.43 22.32
C SER A 59 -16.03 4.33 23.57
N SER A 60 -15.61 3.81 24.72
CA SER A 60 -15.39 4.57 25.96
C SER A 60 -13.98 5.16 26.10
N GLU A 61 -13.16 5.08 25.05
CA GLU A 61 -11.78 5.59 25.04
C GLU A 61 -11.69 7.12 25.23
N PRO A 62 -10.54 7.64 25.69
CA PRO A 62 -10.29 9.08 25.80
C PRO A 62 -10.61 9.85 24.51
N GLY A 63 -11.20 11.04 24.66
CA GLY A 63 -11.69 11.84 23.54
C GLY A 63 -10.64 12.17 22.48
N HIS A 64 -9.38 12.37 22.86
CA HIS A 64 -8.28 12.64 21.93
C HIS A 64 -7.94 11.41 21.05
N LEU A 65 -7.97 10.20 21.61
CA LEU A 65 -7.75 8.97 20.85
C LEU A 65 -8.91 8.72 19.88
N LYS A 66 -10.15 8.98 20.32
CA LYS A 66 -11.33 8.86 19.46
C LYS A 66 -11.26 9.84 18.29
N SER A 67 -10.92 11.10 18.54
CA SER A 67 -10.88 12.13 17.49
C SER A 67 -9.79 11.85 16.45
N GLU A 68 -8.60 11.45 16.89
CA GLU A 68 -7.51 11.07 16.01
C GLU A 68 -7.86 9.84 15.16
N THR A 69 -8.44 8.80 15.79
CA THR A 69 -8.86 7.58 15.09
C THR A 69 -9.97 7.88 14.07
N LEU A 70 -10.97 8.69 14.43
CA LEU A 70 -12.05 9.08 13.51
C LEU A 70 -11.52 9.90 12.32
N LYS A 71 -10.57 10.81 12.55
CA LYS A 71 -9.90 11.57 11.49
C LYS A 71 -9.20 10.63 10.51
N TYR A 72 -8.44 9.66 11.03
CA TYR A 72 -7.76 8.67 10.22
C TYR A 72 -8.73 7.82 9.39
N LEU A 73 -9.73 7.20 10.04
CA LEU A 73 -10.68 6.30 9.36
C LEU A 73 -11.55 7.03 8.33
N THR A 74 -11.90 8.29 8.58
CA THR A 74 -12.66 9.12 7.62
C THR A 74 -11.84 9.44 6.37
N GLY A 75 -10.57 9.81 6.54
CA GLY A 75 -9.65 10.04 5.41
C GLY A 75 -9.38 8.76 4.62
N LEU A 76 -9.26 7.62 5.33
CA LEU A 76 -9.10 6.31 4.71
C LEU A 76 -10.33 5.93 3.86
N LYS A 77 -11.54 6.08 4.41
CA LYS A 77 -12.79 5.85 3.67
C LYS A 77 -12.81 6.66 2.37
N GLY A 78 -12.46 7.94 2.44
CA GLY A 78 -12.36 8.81 1.25
C GLY A 78 -11.39 8.23 0.20
N THR A 79 -10.21 7.81 0.64
CA THR A 79 -9.20 7.19 -0.24
C THR A 79 -9.73 5.94 -0.94
N LEU A 80 -10.44 5.07 -0.22
CA LEU A 80 -11.01 3.83 -0.77
C LEU A 80 -12.10 4.11 -1.80
N VAL A 81 -12.99 5.07 -1.53
CA VAL A 81 -14.04 5.49 -2.47
C VAL A 81 -13.43 6.06 -3.75
N GLN A 82 -12.42 6.94 -3.62
CA GLN A 82 -11.73 7.51 -4.79
C GLN A 82 -11.01 6.44 -5.61
N LYS A 83 -10.38 5.46 -4.95
CA LYS A 83 -9.74 4.32 -5.61
C LYS A 83 -10.77 3.52 -6.42
N LYS A 84 -11.90 3.16 -5.81
CA LYS A 84 -12.99 2.43 -6.49
C LYS A 84 -13.54 3.20 -7.69
N LYS A 85 -13.76 4.50 -7.55
CA LYS A 85 -14.23 5.36 -8.64
C LYS A 85 -13.24 5.34 -9.82
N LYS A 86 -11.95 5.55 -9.54
CA LYS A 86 -10.89 5.52 -10.55
C LYS A 86 -10.76 4.16 -11.23
N GLU A 87 -10.94 3.07 -10.49
CA GLU A 87 -10.94 1.72 -11.06
C GLU A 87 -12.16 1.48 -11.97
N ALA A 88 -13.33 1.97 -11.59
CA ALA A 88 -14.54 1.89 -12.42
C ALA A 88 -14.39 2.72 -13.71
N GLU A 89 -13.87 3.95 -13.62
CA GLU A 89 -13.60 4.81 -14.78
C GLU A 89 -12.62 4.15 -15.75
N LYS A 90 -11.52 3.56 -15.23
CA LYS A 90 -10.56 2.80 -16.04
C LYS A 90 -11.19 1.59 -16.73
N LYS A 91 -12.03 0.84 -16.02
CA LYS A 91 -12.73 -0.33 -16.59
C LYS A 91 -13.73 0.10 -17.67
N ALA A 92 -14.46 1.19 -17.46
CA ALA A 92 -15.37 1.75 -18.45
C ALA A 92 -14.63 2.20 -19.71
N ALA A 93 -13.50 2.93 -19.57
CA ALA A 93 -12.67 3.35 -20.69
C ALA A 93 -12.06 2.18 -21.47
N ALA A 94 -11.66 1.11 -20.79
CA ALA A 94 -11.17 -0.11 -21.44
C ALA A 94 -12.29 -0.86 -22.19
N ALA A 95 -13.51 -0.87 -21.65
CA ALA A 95 -14.67 -1.52 -22.27
C ALA A 95 -15.25 -0.71 -23.44
N SER A 96 -15.13 0.62 -23.44
CA SER A 96 -15.64 1.49 -24.49
C SER A 96 -14.76 1.54 -25.75
N GLY A 97 -13.67 0.76 -25.81
CA GLY A 97 -12.86 0.62 -27.02
C GLY A 97 -12.32 1.95 -27.56
N SER A 98 -12.17 2.97 -26.72
CA SER A 98 -11.55 4.22 -27.13
C SER A 98 -10.07 3.94 -27.38
N ALA A 99 -9.78 3.68 -28.65
CA ALA A 99 -8.46 3.48 -29.20
C ALA A 99 -7.49 4.50 -28.59
N TYR A 100 -6.35 3.99 -28.13
CA TYR A 100 -5.15 4.80 -27.95
C TYR A 100 -5.05 5.81 -29.11
N PRO A 101 -4.86 7.12 -28.87
CA PRO A 101 -4.24 7.92 -29.91
C PRO A 101 -2.87 7.31 -30.14
N SER A 102 -2.68 6.66 -31.31
CA SER A 102 -1.38 6.18 -31.75
C SER A 102 -0.37 7.30 -31.54
N ALA A 103 0.59 7.07 -30.66
CA ALA A 103 1.79 7.88 -30.61
C ALA A 103 2.40 7.83 -32.02
N GLY A 104 2.39 8.98 -32.71
CA GLY A 104 3.09 9.14 -33.96
C GLY A 104 4.58 8.81 -33.78
N PRO A 105 5.32 8.53 -34.86
CA PRO A 105 6.72 8.17 -34.77
C PRO A 105 7.50 9.28 -34.06
N SER A 106 8.06 8.98 -32.88
CA SER A 106 9.06 9.82 -32.25
C SER A 106 10.35 9.72 -33.07
N THR A 107 10.51 10.66 -34.01
CA THR A 107 11.82 11.04 -34.51
C THR A 107 12.65 11.48 -33.30
N VAL A 108 13.68 10.73 -32.96
CA VAL A 108 14.71 11.14 -32.00
C VAL A 108 15.75 11.98 -32.73
N PRO A 109 15.89 13.30 -32.47
CA PRO A 109 17.01 14.07 -32.95
C PRO A 109 18.09 14.12 -31.85
N GLY A 110 19.28 13.63 -32.17
CA GLY A 110 20.51 14.04 -31.47
C GLY A 110 20.94 13.16 -30.29
N GLN A 111 21.38 11.94 -30.58
CA GLN A 111 22.34 11.26 -29.70
C GLN A 111 23.75 11.70 -30.12
N GLN A 112 24.40 12.55 -29.33
CA GLN A 112 25.84 12.78 -29.43
C GLN A 112 26.53 11.88 -28.39
N PRO A 113 27.58 11.14 -28.75
CA PRO A 113 28.28 10.25 -27.84
C PRO A 113 29.20 11.06 -26.91
N PHE A 114 29.05 10.88 -25.59
CA PHE A 114 30.02 11.36 -24.61
C PHE A 114 31.28 10.50 -24.70
N HIS A 115 32.37 11.13 -25.14
CA HIS A 115 33.73 10.58 -25.15
C HIS A 115 34.24 10.49 -23.70
N MET A 116 34.78 9.33 -23.33
CA MET A 116 35.46 9.08 -22.06
C MET A 116 36.83 9.76 -22.03
N MET A 117 37.10 10.53 -20.97
CA MET A 117 38.44 10.74 -20.42
C MET A 117 38.38 10.64 -18.90
#